data_AF-A0A8S3YAD7-F1
#
_entry.id   AF-A0A8S3YAD7-F1
#
_cell.length_a   1.000
_cell.length_b   1.000
_cell.length_c   1.000
_cell.angle_alpha   90.00
_cell.angle_beta   90.00
_cell.angle_gamma   90.00
#
_symmetry.space_group_name_H-M   'P 1'
#
loop_
_entity.id
_entity.type
_entity.pdbx_description
1 polymer ?
#
loop_
_entity_poly.entity_id
_entity_poly.type
_entity_poly.pdbx_seq_one_letter_code
_entity_poly.pdbx_strand_id
1 'polypeptide(L)'
;MILHMSLVVLTFLLVILYHSIRKNTRRWKNLSKFPGNPPLPLIGNALEIGFDADEASSKLMDMWRKYGKGNFRLTFGSEEWVLLTDADDVKIILSHPTEIGKPVERNAAMKPFFGNSVSTSEGERWRSTRKLMSPSFSYKTLANRIDVVNIYCERLFDIFDDYVDKGSVDMYRYLRPFMFDILCNSLMGVNLNLLHNPDHHYLQASAKVIKIVTVNYFSYWRNIRPLFVLTSYYREMMATIKTLRDTSTDVKFMKYVMYT
;
A
#
# COMPACT_ATOMS: atom_id res chain seq x y z
N MET A 1 -38.43 16.02 23.17
CA MET A 1 -37.92 14.91 24.01
C MET A 1 -38.40 13.54 23.52
N ILE A 2 -39.71 13.29 23.39
CA ILE A 2 -40.27 12.00 22.93
C ILE A 2 -39.77 11.60 21.54
N LEU A 3 -39.71 12.54 20.58
CA LEU A 3 -39.22 12.28 19.22
C LEU A 3 -37.73 11.87 19.17
N HIS A 4 -36.91 12.39 20.09
CA HIS A 4 -35.49 12.01 20.17
C HIS A 4 -35.33 10.63 20.81
N MET A 5 -36.14 10.32 21.82
CA MET A 5 -36.14 9.00 22.44
C MET A 5 -36.64 7.91 21.49
N SER A 6 -37.68 8.17 20.69
CA SER A 6 -38.14 7.22 19.67
C SER A 6 -37.10 7.00 18.58
N LEU A 7 -36.36 8.05 18.16
CA LEU A 7 -35.26 7.92 17.21
C LEU A 7 -34.13 7.05 17.75
N VAL A 8 -33.73 7.26 19.02
CA VAL A 8 -32.66 6.47 19.66
C VAL A 8 -33.07 4.99 19.82
N VAL A 9 -34.31 4.73 20.19
CA VAL A 9 -34.83 3.35 20.28
C VAL A 9 -34.86 2.71 18.90
N LEU A 10 -35.32 3.44 17.87
CA LEU A 10 -35.36 2.94 16.50
C LEU A 10 -33.95 2.62 15.98
N THR A 11 -32.97 3.52 16.16
CA THR A 11 -31.58 3.26 15.73
C THR A 11 -30.99 2.06 16.46
N PHE A 12 -31.23 1.93 17.76
CA PHE A 12 -30.79 0.77 18.54
C PHE A 12 -31.38 -0.54 18.02
N LEU A 13 -32.70 -0.58 17.74
CA LEU A 13 -33.37 -1.73 17.15
C LEU A 13 -32.81 -2.08 15.76
N LEU A 14 -32.55 -1.08 14.93
CA LEU A 14 -31.93 -1.27 13.60
C LEU A 14 -30.52 -1.86 13.71
N VAL A 15 -29.72 -1.42 14.68
CA VAL A 15 -28.37 -1.97 14.93
C VAL A 15 -28.45 -3.43 15.37
N ILE A 16 -29.39 -3.78 16.25
CA ILE A 16 -29.61 -5.18 16.67
C ILE A 16 -30.07 -6.04 15.50
N LEU A 17 -31.05 -5.56 14.73
CA LEU A 17 -31.56 -6.26 13.56
C LEU A 17 -30.45 -6.50 12.53
N TYR A 18 -29.67 -5.47 12.21
CA TYR A 18 -28.51 -5.56 11.33
C TYR A 18 -27.50 -6.60 11.82
N HIS A 19 -27.15 -6.57 13.12
CA HIS A 19 -26.22 -7.52 13.71
C HIS A 19 -26.74 -8.96 13.68
N SER A 20 -28.03 -9.15 13.92
CA SER A 20 -28.69 -10.46 13.86
C SER A 20 -28.69 -11.04 12.44
N ILE A 21 -29.08 -10.23 11.44
CA ILE A 21 -29.03 -10.60 10.02
C ILE A 21 -27.61 -10.98 9.63
N ARG A 22 -26.61 -10.16 10.01
CA ARG A 22 -25.20 -10.40 9.74
C ARG A 22 -24.74 -11.75 10.30
N LYS A 23 -25.06 -12.06 11.56
CA LYS A 23 -24.70 -13.36 12.18
C LYS A 23 -25.30 -14.56 11.46
N ASN A 24 -26.44 -14.38 10.79
CA ASN A 24 -27.08 -15.47 10.07
C ASN A 24 -26.45 -15.74 8.68
N THR A 25 -25.57 -14.87 8.20
CA THR A 25 -24.91 -15.04 6.89
C THR A 25 -23.93 -16.23 6.88
N ARG A 26 -23.79 -16.87 5.71
CA ARG A 26 -22.81 -17.95 5.50
C ARG A 26 -21.37 -17.47 5.78
N ARG A 27 -21.05 -16.24 5.39
CA ARG A 27 -19.73 -15.62 5.61
C ARG A 27 -19.40 -15.56 7.09
N TRP A 28 -20.31 -15.04 7.92
CA TRP A 28 -20.14 -15.01 9.37
C TRP A 28 -19.94 -16.42 9.95
N LYS A 29 -20.83 -17.37 9.60
CA LYS A 29 -20.78 -18.74 10.13
C LYS A 29 -19.47 -19.48 9.79
N ASN A 30 -18.88 -19.22 8.64
CA ASN A 30 -17.60 -19.81 8.26
C ASN A 30 -16.41 -19.13 8.93
N LEU A 31 -16.38 -17.80 8.95
CA LEU A 31 -15.23 -17.05 9.45
C LEU A 31 -15.20 -16.98 10.98
N SER A 32 -16.35 -17.11 11.66
CA SER A 32 -16.42 -17.22 13.12
C SER A 32 -15.81 -18.49 13.70
N LYS A 33 -15.44 -19.47 12.85
CA LYS A 33 -14.68 -20.65 13.23
C LYS A 33 -13.22 -20.33 13.57
N PHE A 34 -12.69 -19.22 13.04
CA PHE A 34 -11.35 -18.76 13.35
C PHE A 34 -11.32 -18.00 14.69
N PRO A 35 -10.22 -18.10 15.45
CA PRO A 35 -10.05 -17.34 16.69
C PRO A 35 -10.10 -15.83 16.39
N GLY A 36 -10.71 -15.07 17.28
CA GLY A 36 -10.81 -13.61 17.17
C GLY A 36 -11.82 -13.03 18.15
N ASN A 37 -11.49 -11.86 18.67
CA ASN A 37 -12.34 -11.13 19.62
C ASN A 37 -13.74 -10.86 19.02
N PRO A 38 -14.81 -10.93 19.83
CA PRO A 38 -16.15 -10.59 19.36
C PRO A 38 -16.19 -9.14 18.84
N PRO A 39 -16.69 -8.90 17.62
CA PRO A 39 -16.73 -7.56 17.07
C PRO A 39 -17.82 -6.71 17.70
N LEU A 40 -17.52 -5.43 17.91
CA LEU A 40 -18.51 -4.44 18.31
C LEU A 40 -19.53 -4.21 17.18
N PRO A 41 -20.79 -3.88 17.50
CA PRO A 41 -21.78 -3.52 16.50
C PRO A 41 -21.28 -2.37 15.61
N LEU A 42 -21.58 -2.46 14.31
CA LEU A 42 -21.20 -1.51 13.25
C LEU A 42 -19.70 -1.35 12.97
N ILE A 43 -18.83 -1.20 13.96
CA ILE A 43 -17.41 -0.85 13.77
C ILE A 43 -16.47 -2.07 13.77
N GLY A 44 -16.88 -3.21 14.32
CA GLY A 44 -16.06 -4.41 14.37
C GLY A 44 -14.96 -4.35 15.44
N ASN A 45 -13.78 -4.87 15.11
CA ASN A 45 -12.54 -4.84 15.90
C ASN A 45 -11.67 -3.62 15.56
N ALA A 46 -12.18 -2.62 14.82
CA ALA A 46 -11.40 -1.48 14.37
C ALA A 46 -10.69 -0.73 15.51
N LEU A 47 -11.33 -0.62 16.69
CA LEU A 47 -10.74 0.04 17.86
C LEU A 47 -9.56 -0.72 18.46
N GLU A 48 -9.48 -2.04 18.25
CA GLU A 48 -8.38 -2.86 18.75
C GLU A 48 -7.08 -2.60 17.98
N ILE A 49 -7.20 -2.27 16.69
CA ILE A 49 -6.07 -1.84 15.85
C ILE A 49 -5.83 -0.34 16.01
N GLY A 50 -6.90 0.43 16.25
CA GLY A 50 -6.83 1.87 16.42
C GLY A 50 -6.77 2.61 15.09
N PHE A 51 -6.41 3.89 15.16
CA PHE A 51 -6.46 4.82 14.03
C PHE A 51 -5.08 5.27 13.55
N ASP A 52 -4.01 4.78 14.19
CA ASP A 52 -2.64 5.06 13.83
C ASP A 52 -2.08 3.92 12.96
N ALA A 53 -1.56 4.30 11.79
CA ALA A 53 -0.95 3.37 10.85
C ALA A 53 0.37 2.80 11.38
N ASP A 54 1.11 3.57 12.19
CA ASP A 54 2.42 3.16 12.70
C ASP A 54 2.28 2.05 13.77
N GLU A 55 1.17 2.06 14.53
CA GLU A 55 0.87 1.04 15.53
C GLU A 55 0.19 -0.21 14.94
N ALA A 56 -0.44 -0.09 13.77
CA ALA A 56 -1.29 -1.13 13.21
C ALA A 56 -0.55 -2.47 13.04
N SER A 57 0.69 -2.42 12.52
CA SER A 57 1.50 -3.64 12.33
C SER A 57 1.84 -4.32 13.67
N SER A 58 2.29 -3.55 14.67
CA SER A 58 2.63 -4.08 15.99
C SER A 58 1.41 -4.72 16.67
N LYS A 59 0.25 -4.06 16.62
CA LYS A 59 -1.00 -4.60 17.18
C LYS A 59 -1.46 -5.86 16.46
N LEU A 60 -1.36 -5.93 15.14
CA LEU A 60 -1.65 -7.15 14.38
C LEU A 60 -0.71 -8.30 14.80
N MET A 61 0.57 -8.01 15.05
CA MET A 61 1.53 -9.00 15.55
C MET A 61 1.22 -9.46 16.98
N ASP A 62 0.75 -8.57 17.85
CA ASP A 62 0.29 -8.93 19.20
C ASP A 62 -0.95 -9.82 19.15
N MET A 63 -1.91 -9.50 18.28
CA MET A 63 -3.09 -10.31 18.05
C MET A 63 -2.71 -11.70 17.52
N TRP A 64 -1.80 -11.76 16.54
CA TRP A 64 -1.29 -13.03 16.02
C TRP A 64 -0.68 -13.91 17.12
N ARG A 65 0.16 -13.32 18.00
CA ARG A 65 0.70 -14.02 19.18
C ARG A 65 -0.41 -14.49 20.12
N LYS A 66 -1.37 -13.62 20.44
CA LYS A 66 -2.51 -13.92 21.30
C LYS A 66 -3.35 -15.10 20.80
N TYR A 67 -3.54 -15.21 19.49
CA TYR A 67 -4.33 -16.28 18.86
C TYR A 67 -3.50 -17.52 18.50
N GLY A 68 -2.36 -17.73 19.16
CA GLY A 68 -1.57 -18.95 19.03
C GLY A 68 -0.75 -19.04 17.75
N LYS A 69 -0.44 -17.90 17.12
CA LYS A 69 0.32 -17.79 15.86
C LYS A 69 -0.33 -18.50 14.65
N GLY A 70 -1.63 -18.81 14.73
CA GLY A 70 -2.41 -19.33 13.62
C GLY A 70 -3.25 -18.26 12.95
N ASN A 71 -4.01 -18.67 11.93
CA ASN A 71 -4.97 -17.81 11.26
C ASN A 71 -6.01 -17.29 12.24
N PHE A 72 -6.35 -16.02 12.13
CA PHE A 72 -7.33 -15.39 13.02
C PHE A 72 -8.24 -14.45 12.23
N ARG A 73 -9.43 -14.23 12.75
CA ARG A 73 -10.40 -13.34 12.14
C ARG A 73 -10.31 -11.93 12.71
N LEU A 74 -10.64 -10.97 11.85
CA LEU A 74 -10.93 -9.59 12.22
C LEU A 74 -12.19 -9.13 11.50
N THR A 75 -12.92 -8.25 12.14
CA THR A 75 -14.10 -7.63 11.56
C THR A 75 -13.86 -6.14 11.47
N PHE A 76 -14.13 -5.52 10.33
CA PHE A 76 -14.10 -4.07 10.19
C PHE A 76 -15.35 -3.59 9.51
N GLY A 77 -16.13 -2.74 10.18
CA GLY A 77 -17.38 -2.30 9.61
C GLY A 77 -18.34 -3.48 9.39
N SER A 78 -18.83 -3.60 8.16
CA SER A 78 -19.59 -4.73 7.63
C SER A 78 -18.75 -5.90 7.09
N GLU A 79 -17.43 -5.73 7.01
CA GLU A 79 -16.53 -6.71 6.39
C GLU A 79 -15.96 -7.69 7.40
N GLU A 80 -15.84 -8.95 6.98
CA GLU A 80 -15.19 -10.02 7.75
C GLU A 80 -13.91 -10.46 7.05
N TRP A 81 -12.83 -10.48 7.80
CA TRP A 81 -11.48 -10.73 7.35
C TRP A 81 -10.90 -11.94 8.07
N VAL A 82 -10.04 -12.66 7.38
CA VAL A 82 -9.16 -13.66 8.01
C VAL A 82 -7.74 -13.31 7.62
N LEU A 83 -6.89 -13.18 8.63
CA LEU A 83 -5.47 -13.02 8.44
C LEU A 83 -4.86 -14.41 8.32
N LEU A 84 -4.41 -14.72 7.11
CA LEU A 84 -3.71 -15.95 6.80
C LEU A 84 -2.25 -15.80 7.19
N THR A 85 -1.78 -16.74 7.99
CA THR A 85 -0.44 -16.78 8.59
C THR A 85 0.21 -18.14 8.39
N ASP A 86 -0.61 -19.18 8.19
CA ASP A 86 -0.16 -20.49 7.77
C ASP A 86 0.24 -20.50 6.29
N ALA A 87 1.38 -21.12 5.98
CA ALA A 87 1.95 -21.12 4.64
C ALA A 87 1.12 -21.92 3.63
N ASP A 88 0.49 -23.02 4.05
CA ASP A 88 -0.34 -23.85 3.18
C ASP A 88 -1.64 -23.12 2.82
N ASP A 89 -2.25 -22.41 3.77
CA ASP A 89 -3.43 -21.58 3.51
C ASP A 89 -3.10 -20.40 2.59
N VAL A 90 -1.98 -19.72 2.82
CA VAL A 90 -1.49 -18.64 1.93
C VAL A 90 -1.25 -19.19 0.52
N LYS A 91 -0.65 -20.38 0.39
CA LYS A 91 -0.41 -21.02 -0.90
C LYS A 91 -1.71 -21.31 -1.65
N ILE A 92 -2.76 -21.79 -0.98
CA ILE A 92 -4.06 -22.07 -1.61
C ILE A 92 -4.60 -20.81 -2.28
N ILE A 93 -4.59 -19.67 -1.58
CA ILE A 93 -5.10 -18.41 -2.13
C ILE A 93 -4.20 -17.85 -3.23
N LEU A 94 -2.88 -17.79 -3.00
CA LEU A 94 -1.94 -17.19 -3.96
C LEU A 94 -1.72 -18.02 -5.24
N SER A 95 -2.00 -19.31 -5.20
CA SER A 95 -1.93 -20.19 -6.37
C SER A 95 -3.27 -20.35 -7.09
N HIS A 96 -4.36 -19.78 -6.56
CA HIS A 96 -5.67 -19.91 -7.18
C HIS A 96 -5.71 -19.19 -8.53
N PRO A 97 -6.10 -19.87 -9.63
CA PRO A 97 -5.96 -19.32 -10.99
C PRO A 97 -6.84 -18.09 -11.25
N THR A 98 -7.88 -17.88 -10.45
CA THR A 98 -8.86 -16.80 -10.63
C THR A 98 -8.93 -15.80 -9.48
N GLU A 99 -8.35 -16.08 -8.29
CA GLU A 99 -8.36 -15.15 -7.16
C GLU A 99 -7.24 -14.10 -7.29
N ILE A 100 -7.30 -13.33 -8.37
CA ILE A 100 -6.38 -12.22 -8.66
C ILE A 100 -6.92 -10.86 -8.18
N GLY A 101 -8.08 -10.88 -7.51
CA GLY A 101 -8.73 -9.69 -6.95
C GLY A 101 -7.87 -9.05 -5.87
N LYS A 102 -7.91 -7.72 -5.78
CA LYS A 102 -7.25 -6.98 -4.72
C LYS A 102 -8.30 -6.47 -3.76
N PRO A 103 -8.00 -6.47 -2.46
CA PRO A 103 -8.93 -5.93 -1.49
C PRO A 103 -9.26 -4.44 -1.78
N VAL A 104 -10.50 -4.04 -1.48
CA VAL A 104 -11.05 -2.74 -1.88
C VAL A 104 -10.27 -1.59 -1.26
N GLU A 105 -9.94 -1.72 0.02
CA GLU A 105 -9.13 -0.77 0.79
C GLU A 105 -7.73 -0.61 0.21
N ARG A 106 -7.10 -1.70 -0.24
CA ARG A 106 -5.81 -1.65 -0.93
C ARG A 106 -5.92 -0.79 -2.19
N ASN A 107 -6.93 -1.06 -3.02
CA ASN A 107 -7.14 -0.31 -4.25
C ASN A 107 -7.54 1.15 -3.98
N ALA A 108 -8.31 1.43 -2.94
CA ALA A 108 -8.67 2.79 -2.54
C ALA A 108 -7.43 3.64 -2.19
N ALA A 109 -6.46 3.06 -1.47
CA ALA A 109 -5.22 3.72 -1.12
C ALA A 109 -4.25 3.87 -2.32
N MET A 110 -4.13 2.83 -3.15
CA MET A 110 -3.10 2.77 -4.20
C MET A 110 -3.53 3.40 -5.53
N LYS A 111 -4.78 3.22 -5.96
CA LYS A 111 -5.26 3.60 -7.30
C LYS A 111 -5.17 5.11 -7.60
N PRO A 112 -5.33 6.05 -6.65
CA PRO A 112 -5.14 7.48 -6.92
C PRO A 112 -3.76 7.82 -7.48
N PHE A 113 -2.72 7.14 -6.98
CA PHE A 113 -1.33 7.35 -7.37
C PHE A 113 -0.91 6.51 -8.56
N PHE A 114 -1.15 5.19 -8.49
CA PHE A 114 -0.67 4.24 -9.49
C PHE A 114 -1.61 4.09 -10.69
N GLY A 115 -2.79 4.73 -10.66
CA GLY A 115 -3.79 4.58 -11.69
C GLY A 115 -4.19 3.12 -11.89
N ASN A 116 -4.37 2.71 -13.13
CA ASN A 116 -4.59 1.31 -13.48
C ASN A 116 -3.26 0.68 -13.92
N SER A 117 -2.46 0.26 -12.94
CA SER A 117 -1.16 -0.41 -13.14
C SER A 117 -1.29 -1.92 -12.93
N VAL A 118 -0.19 -2.66 -13.07
CA VAL A 118 -0.14 -4.07 -12.68
C VAL A 118 -0.46 -4.28 -11.19
N SER A 119 -0.15 -3.31 -10.32
CA SER A 119 -0.37 -3.43 -8.89
C SER A 119 -1.81 -3.10 -8.47
N THR A 120 -2.61 -2.44 -9.31
CA THR A 120 -3.97 -1.95 -8.98
C THR A 120 -5.08 -2.42 -9.91
N SER A 121 -4.74 -2.96 -11.10
CA SER A 121 -5.72 -3.54 -12.03
C SER A 121 -6.11 -4.96 -11.65
N GLU A 122 -7.28 -5.42 -12.09
CA GLU A 122 -7.77 -6.79 -11.88
C GLU A 122 -8.25 -7.39 -13.20
N GLY A 123 -8.57 -8.68 -13.19
CA GLY A 123 -9.17 -9.38 -14.33
C GLY A 123 -8.31 -9.28 -15.59
N GLU A 124 -8.97 -9.07 -16.72
CA GLU A 124 -8.31 -9.03 -18.03
C GLU A 124 -7.34 -7.87 -18.19
N ARG A 125 -7.65 -6.71 -17.59
CA ARG A 125 -6.73 -5.56 -17.62
C ARG A 125 -5.41 -5.88 -16.92
N TRP A 126 -5.48 -6.57 -15.78
CA TRP A 126 -4.29 -7.04 -15.10
C TRP A 126 -3.51 -8.04 -15.95
N ARG A 127 -4.17 -9.05 -16.52
CA ARG A 127 -3.52 -10.08 -17.36
C ARG A 127 -2.79 -9.46 -18.54
N SER A 128 -3.46 -8.57 -19.28
CA SER A 128 -2.89 -7.86 -20.42
C SER A 128 -1.69 -7.01 -20.00
N THR A 129 -1.82 -6.20 -18.95
CA THR A 129 -0.73 -5.34 -18.46
C THR A 129 0.46 -6.17 -17.97
N ARG A 130 0.21 -7.27 -17.23
CA ARG A 130 1.25 -8.17 -16.74
C ARG A 130 1.97 -8.86 -17.90
N LYS A 131 1.24 -9.35 -18.91
CA LYS A 131 1.81 -9.98 -20.11
C LYS A 131 2.76 -9.03 -20.84
N LEU A 132 2.38 -7.75 -20.96
CA LEU A 132 3.23 -6.72 -21.57
C LEU A 132 4.49 -6.40 -20.74
N MET A 133 4.39 -6.37 -19.42
CA MET A 133 5.52 -6.01 -18.54
C MET A 133 6.51 -7.15 -18.30
N SER A 134 6.06 -8.40 -18.22
CA SER A 134 6.87 -9.56 -17.83
C SER A 134 8.21 -9.71 -18.58
N PRO A 135 8.30 -9.49 -19.92
CA PRO A 135 9.58 -9.60 -20.64
C PRO A 135 10.68 -8.66 -20.14
N SER A 136 10.31 -7.50 -19.58
CA SER A 136 11.28 -6.53 -19.02
C SER A 136 11.99 -7.05 -17.78
N PHE A 137 11.44 -8.09 -17.13
CA PHE A 137 11.97 -8.72 -15.92
C PHE A 137 12.47 -10.15 -16.19
N SER A 138 12.69 -10.51 -17.46
CA SER A 138 13.31 -11.79 -17.79
C SER A 138 14.77 -11.83 -17.35
N TYR A 139 15.31 -13.02 -17.07
CA TYR A 139 16.72 -13.19 -16.71
C TYR A 139 17.67 -12.53 -17.72
N LYS A 140 17.42 -12.72 -19.02
CA LYS A 140 18.22 -12.11 -20.10
C LYS A 140 18.20 -10.59 -20.02
N THR A 141 17.04 -9.99 -19.76
CA THR A 141 16.91 -8.53 -19.62
C THR A 141 17.66 -8.04 -18.39
N LEU A 142 17.54 -8.73 -17.25
CA LEU A 142 18.19 -8.36 -15.99
C LEU A 142 19.72 -8.52 -16.07
N ALA A 143 20.22 -9.58 -16.69
CA ALA A 143 21.65 -9.80 -16.91
C ALA A 143 22.29 -8.63 -17.68
N ASN A 144 21.59 -8.10 -18.68
CA ASN A 144 22.03 -6.94 -19.46
C ASN A 144 21.99 -5.60 -18.68
N ARG A 145 21.55 -5.59 -17.42
CA ARG A 145 21.53 -4.39 -16.55
C ARG A 145 22.58 -4.42 -15.45
N ILE A 146 23.31 -5.53 -15.29
CA ILE A 146 24.29 -5.69 -14.21
C ILE A 146 25.37 -4.60 -14.27
N ASP A 147 25.88 -4.28 -15.45
CA ASP A 147 26.93 -3.25 -15.60
C ASP A 147 26.44 -1.87 -15.15
N VAL A 148 25.18 -1.53 -15.46
CA VAL A 148 24.56 -0.28 -14.99
C VAL A 148 24.47 -0.26 -13.47
N VAL A 149 24.04 -1.37 -12.86
CA VAL A 149 23.96 -1.47 -11.39
C VAL A 149 25.35 -1.29 -10.77
N ASN A 150 26.39 -1.94 -11.32
CA ASN A 150 27.76 -1.83 -10.83
C ASN A 150 28.27 -0.38 -10.87
N ILE A 151 28.02 0.35 -11.96
CA ILE A 151 28.39 1.78 -12.06
C ILE A 151 27.75 2.60 -10.94
N TYR A 152 26.47 2.37 -10.61
CA TYR A 152 25.84 3.09 -9.50
C TYR A 152 26.36 2.62 -8.14
N CYS A 153 26.74 1.36 -7.98
CA CYS A 153 27.36 0.86 -6.74
C CYS A 153 28.70 1.54 -6.50
N GLU A 154 29.55 1.65 -7.52
CA GLU A 154 30.82 2.38 -7.46
C GLU A 154 30.59 3.84 -7.03
N ARG A 155 29.64 4.55 -7.66
CA ARG A 155 29.29 5.93 -7.27
C ARG A 155 28.80 6.06 -5.83
N LEU A 156 28.08 5.06 -5.32
CA LEU A 156 27.63 5.04 -3.93
C LEU A 156 28.81 4.84 -2.99
N PHE A 157 29.76 3.96 -3.34
CA PHE A 157 30.98 3.75 -2.57
C PHE A 157 31.88 4.98 -2.59
N ASP A 158 32.04 5.66 -3.71
CA ASP A 158 32.80 6.93 -3.78
C ASP A 158 32.28 7.95 -2.76
N ILE A 159 30.95 8.05 -2.59
CA ILE A 159 30.34 8.93 -1.58
C ILE A 159 30.64 8.45 -0.16
N PHE A 160 30.66 7.15 0.08
CA PHE A 160 30.95 6.61 1.41
C PHE A 160 32.44 6.66 1.77
N ASP A 161 33.32 6.57 0.79
CA ASP A 161 34.75 6.76 0.96
C ASP A 161 35.06 8.17 1.48
N ASP A 162 34.27 9.18 1.08
CA ASP A 162 34.36 10.53 1.64
C ASP A 162 34.04 10.61 3.14
N TYR A 163 33.35 9.62 3.71
CA TYR A 163 33.04 9.58 5.15
C TYR A 163 34.05 8.79 5.97
N VAL A 164 35.03 8.15 5.33
CA VAL A 164 36.12 7.46 6.04
C VAL A 164 36.81 8.46 6.96
N ASP A 165 36.98 8.07 8.23
CA ASP A 165 37.51 8.89 9.32
C ASP A 165 36.70 10.15 9.70
N LYS A 166 35.53 10.39 9.10
CA LYS A 166 34.65 11.54 9.38
C LYS A 166 33.44 11.23 10.25
N GLY A 167 33.30 9.98 10.70
CA GLY A 167 32.26 9.52 11.62
C GLY A 167 31.14 8.70 10.95
N SER A 168 29.98 8.62 11.60
CA SER A 168 28.85 7.82 11.12
C SER A 168 28.05 8.54 10.04
N VAL A 169 27.66 7.81 8.99
CA VAL A 169 26.77 8.28 7.93
C VAL A 169 25.40 7.60 8.01
N ASP A 170 24.32 8.37 7.81
CA ASP A 170 22.99 7.79 7.59
C ASP A 170 22.89 7.23 6.16
N MET A 171 23.07 5.92 6.02
CA MET A 171 23.00 5.23 4.73
C MET A 171 21.63 5.40 4.05
N TYR A 172 20.53 5.52 4.81
CA TYR A 172 19.18 5.65 4.22
C TYR A 172 19.03 6.93 3.39
N ARG A 173 19.78 7.99 3.73
CA ARG A 173 19.84 9.23 2.94
C ARG A 173 20.30 8.99 1.51
N TYR A 174 21.22 8.04 1.29
CA TYR A 174 21.85 7.78 0.00
C TYR A 174 21.29 6.54 -0.72
N LEU A 175 20.82 5.52 0.00
CA LEU A 175 20.24 4.32 -0.60
C LEU A 175 19.00 4.63 -1.45
N ARG A 176 18.19 5.58 -1.00
CA ARG A 176 16.96 5.95 -1.70
C ARG A 176 17.22 6.60 -3.07
N PRO A 177 18.02 7.68 -3.19
CA PRO A 177 18.37 8.23 -4.50
C PRO A 177 19.14 7.23 -5.37
N PHE A 178 20.06 6.44 -4.79
CA PHE A 178 20.77 5.36 -5.47
C PHE A 178 19.83 4.37 -6.16
N MET A 179 18.84 3.83 -5.43
CA MET A 179 17.85 2.91 -6.00
C MET A 179 16.99 3.58 -7.08
N PHE A 180 16.64 4.86 -6.90
CA PHE A 180 15.87 5.61 -7.90
C PHE A 180 16.64 5.82 -9.20
N ASP A 181 17.94 6.18 -9.14
CA ASP A 181 18.76 6.34 -10.33
C ASP A 181 18.94 5.02 -11.09
N ILE A 182 19.16 3.90 -10.38
CA ILE A 182 19.20 2.56 -11.01
C ILE A 182 17.88 2.26 -11.71
N LEU A 183 16.74 2.51 -11.06
CA LEU A 183 15.41 2.26 -11.62
C LEU A 183 15.14 3.13 -12.86
N CYS A 184 15.39 4.43 -12.77
CA CYS A 184 15.19 5.37 -13.87
C CYS A 184 16.11 5.07 -15.05
N ASN A 185 17.37 4.70 -14.80
CA ASN A 185 18.28 4.33 -15.86
C ASN A 185 17.87 2.99 -16.51
N SER A 186 17.64 1.96 -15.70
CA SER A 186 17.35 0.61 -16.19
C SER A 186 16.01 0.50 -16.91
N LEU A 187 14.98 1.22 -16.44
CA LEU A 187 13.62 1.14 -16.98
C LEU A 187 13.33 2.25 -18.01
N MET A 188 13.85 3.46 -17.79
CA MET A 188 13.50 4.63 -18.61
C MET A 188 14.66 5.08 -19.51
N GLY A 189 15.89 4.64 -19.25
CA GLY A 189 17.09 5.11 -19.94
C GLY A 189 17.48 6.54 -19.55
N VAL A 190 17.01 7.02 -18.40
CA VAL A 190 17.25 8.40 -17.94
C VAL A 190 18.18 8.38 -16.74
N ASN A 191 19.23 9.20 -16.77
CA ASN A 191 20.06 9.47 -15.60
C ASN A 191 19.58 10.78 -14.96
N LEU A 192 19.02 10.69 -13.75
CA LEU A 192 18.54 11.85 -13.00
C LEU A 192 19.60 12.41 -12.05
N ASN A 193 20.69 11.67 -11.84
CA ASN A 193 21.78 12.03 -10.94
C ASN A 193 21.32 12.39 -9.51
N LEU A 194 20.29 11.69 -9.02
CA LEU A 194 19.68 11.93 -7.72
C LEU A 194 20.63 11.61 -6.57
N LEU A 195 21.58 10.70 -6.77
CA LEU A 195 22.56 10.34 -5.75
C LEU A 195 23.42 11.54 -5.30
N HIS A 196 23.75 12.45 -6.22
CA HIS A 196 24.45 13.71 -5.90
C HIS A 196 23.52 14.85 -5.48
N ASN A 197 22.19 14.63 -5.52
CA ASN A 197 21.18 15.57 -5.05
C ASN A 197 20.11 14.85 -4.22
N PRO A 198 20.45 14.36 -3.02
CA PRO A 198 19.54 13.56 -2.19
C PRO A 198 18.29 14.34 -1.74
N ASP A 199 18.33 15.68 -1.79
CA ASP A 199 17.22 16.55 -1.41
C ASP A 199 16.34 16.96 -2.61
N HIS A 200 16.52 16.33 -3.78
CA HIS A 200 15.73 16.62 -4.98
C HIS A 200 14.21 16.52 -4.74
N HIS A 201 13.44 17.48 -5.27
CA HIS A 201 12.00 17.61 -5.03
C HIS A 201 11.21 16.33 -5.38
N TYR A 202 11.66 15.55 -6.37
CA TYR A 202 11.03 14.29 -6.78
C TYR A 202 11.13 13.22 -5.69
N LEU A 203 12.27 13.14 -4.99
CA LEU A 203 12.45 12.22 -3.86
C LEU A 203 11.53 12.63 -2.70
N GLN A 204 11.42 13.91 -2.41
CA GLN A 204 10.51 14.40 -1.36
C GLN A 204 9.05 14.10 -1.71
N ALA A 205 8.62 14.41 -2.93
CA ALA A 205 7.27 14.14 -3.41
C ALA A 205 6.93 12.64 -3.38
N SER A 206 7.85 11.78 -3.83
CA SER A 206 7.63 10.32 -3.79
C SER A 206 7.58 9.76 -2.36
N ALA A 207 8.32 10.34 -1.40
CA ALA A 207 8.28 9.91 0.00
C ALA A 207 6.93 10.26 0.60
N LYS A 208 6.47 11.47 0.32
CA LYS A 208 5.16 11.96 0.74
C LYS A 208 4.04 11.07 0.19
N VAL A 209 4.13 10.64 -1.06
CA VAL A 209 3.18 9.67 -1.64
C VAL A 209 3.19 8.34 -0.90
N ILE A 210 4.36 7.75 -0.68
CA ILE A 210 4.46 6.48 0.05
C ILE A 210 3.85 6.62 1.43
N LYS A 211 4.16 7.70 2.16
CA LYS A 211 3.55 7.98 3.47
C LYS A 211 2.03 8.05 3.39
N ILE A 212 1.48 8.78 2.43
CA ILE A 212 0.02 8.91 2.24
C ILE A 212 -0.63 7.57 1.92
N VAL A 213 -0.05 6.79 1.01
CA VAL A 213 -0.55 5.46 0.66
C VAL A 213 -0.54 4.55 1.88
N THR A 214 0.58 4.48 2.62
CA THR A 214 0.72 3.65 3.82
C THR A 214 -0.31 4.02 4.89
N VAL A 215 -0.43 5.30 5.21
CA VAL A 215 -1.38 5.75 6.22
C VAL A 215 -2.82 5.45 5.80
N ASN A 216 -3.18 5.67 4.53
CA ASN A 216 -4.51 5.34 4.04
C ASN A 216 -4.79 3.84 4.03
N TYR A 217 -3.79 3.03 3.70
CA TYR A 217 -3.92 1.57 3.68
C TYR A 217 -4.22 1.00 5.07
N PHE A 218 -3.47 1.45 6.09
CA PHE A 218 -3.64 0.97 7.47
C PHE A 218 -4.75 1.71 8.25
N SER A 219 -5.23 2.87 7.77
CA SER A 219 -6.35 3.60 8.38
C SER A 219 -7.68 3.13 7.81
N TYR A 220 -8.35 2.20 8.47
CA TYR A 220 -9.62 1.62 7.99
C TYR A 220 -10.66 2.68 7.56
N TRP A 221 -10.88 3.71 8.37
CA TRP A 221 -11.86 4.77 8.09
C TRP A 221 -11.55 5.62 6.85
N ARG A 222 -10.27 5.74 6.45
CA ARG A 222 -9.86 6.49 5.25
C ARG A 222 -10.19 5.75 3.96
N ASN A 223 -10.52 4.46 4.05
CA ASN A 223 -11.05 3.69 2.92
C ASN A 223 -12.52 4.02 2.62
N ILE A 224 -13.22 4.69 3.54
CA ILE A 224 -14.57 5.21 3.31
C ILE A 224 -14.44 6.52 2.50
N ARG A 225 -14.40 6.39 1.17
CA ARG A 225 -14.11 7.49 0.24
C ARG A 225 -14.91 8.78 0.51
N PRO A 226 -16.24 8.76 0.74
CA PRO A 226 -16.97 10.00 1.02
C PRO A 226 -16.45 10.76 2.24
N LEU A 227 -16.06 10.04 3.30
CA LEU A 227 -15.48 10.65 4.50
C LEU A 227 -14.06 11.18 4.21
N PHE A 228 -13.27 10.40 3.48
CA PHE A 228 -11.88 10.77 3.21
C PHE A 228 -11.74 12.03 2.35
N VAL A 229 -12.60 12.21 1.33
CA VAL A 229 -12.57 13.38 0.44
C VAL A 229 -12.74 14.71 1.18
N LEU A 230 -13.42 14.71 2.33
CA LEU A 230 -13.65 15.89 3.15
C LEU A 230 -12.42 16.29 3.98
N THR A 231 -11.42 15.42 4.10
CA THR A 231 -10.24 15.66 4.94
C THR A 231 -9.22 16.60 4.28
N SER A 232 -8.46 17.33 5.10
CA SER A 232 -7.28 18.07 4.62
C SER A 232 -6.24 17.14 3.98
N TYR A 233 -6.12 15.92 4.49
CA TYR A 233 -5.19 14.90 3.99
C TYR A 233 -5.49 14.48 2.55
N TYR A 234 -6.77 14.40 2.16
CA TYR A 234 -7.14 14.15 0.76
C TYR A 234 -6.69 15.30 -0.16
N ARG A 235 -6.81 16.56 0.27
CA ARG A 235 -6.30 17.71 -0.50
C ARG A 235 -4.79 17.65 -0.68
N GLU A 236 -4.06 17.32 0.38
CA GLU A 236 -2.62 17.11 0.34
C GLU A 236 -2.21 15.95 -0.59
N MET A 237 -2.97 14.84 -0.56
CA MET A 237 -2.81 13.72 -1.48
C MET A 237 -2.95 14.18 -2.93
N MET A 238 -4.03 14.88 -3.26
CA MET A 238 -4.29 15.33 -4.63
C MET A 238 -3.26 16.35 -5.12
N ALA A 239 -2.78 17.25 -4.26
CA ALA A 239 -1.70 18.17 -4.59
C ALA A 239 -0.38 17.42 -4.88
N THR A 240 -0.05 16.43 -4.06
CA THR A 240 1.17 15.61 -4.25
C THR A 240 1.09 14.76 -5.52
N ILE A 241 -0.09 14.20 -5.84
CA ILE A 241 -0.35 13.49 -7.10
C ILE A 241 -0.11 14.42 -8.29
N LYS A 242 -0.59 15.67 -8.21
CA LYS A 242 -0.38 16.66 -9.26
C LYS A 242 1.10 16.93 -9.49
N THR A 243 1.86 17.26 -8.44
CA THR A 243 3.30 17.50 -8.53
C THR A 243 4.05 16.33 -9.18
N LEU A 244 3.77 15.09 -8.75
CA LEU A 244 4.44 13.92 -9.35
C LEU A 244 4.10 13.72 -10.83
N ARG A 245 2.84 13.96 -11.22
CA ARG A 245 2.42 13.82 -12.62
C ARG A 245 3.08 14.88 -13.50
N ASP A 246 3.18 16.10 -13.01
CA ASP A 246 3.83 17.21 -13.71
C ASP A 246 5.32 16.87 -13.92
N THR A 247 6.06 16.54 -12.86
CA THR A 247 7.49 16.16 -12.97
C THR A 247 7.72 14.93 -13.85
N SER A 248 6.85 13.91 -13.77
CA SER A 248 6.98 12.70 -14.60
C SER A 248 6.72 12.99 -16.08
N THR A 249 5.92 14.00 -16.39
CA THR A 249 5.66 14.44 -17.75
C THR A 249 6.88 15.17 -18.31
N ASP A 250 7.55 15.99 -17.51
CA ASP A 250 8.80 16.67 -17.86
C ASP A 250 9.92 15.68 -18.19
N VAL A 251 10.04 14.59 -17.40
CA VAL A 251 11.01 13.51 -17.67
C VAL A 251 10.71 12.78 -18.99
N LYS A 252 9.43 12.59 -19.34
CA LYS A 252 9.07 12.04 -20.67
C LYS A 252 9.45 13.00 -21.79
N PHE A 253 9.30 14.31 -21.60
CA PHE A 253 9.74 15.32 -22.57
C PHE A 253 11.26 15.32 -22.74
N MET A 254 12.05 15.15 -21.67
CA MET A 254 13.51 15.01 -21.79
C MET A 254 13.94 13.82 -22.67
N LYS A 255 13.18 12.72 -22.64
CA LYS A 255 13.44 11.59 -23.55
C LYS A 255 13.07 11.90 -25.00
N TYR A 256 12.02 12.66 -25.26
CA TYR A 256 11.67 13.04 -26.63
C TYR A 256 12.65 14.04 -27.25
N VAL A 257 13.19 14.97 -26.46
CA VAL A 257 14.13 16.00 -26.94
C VAL A 257 15.56 15.48 -27.14
N MET A 258 16.00 14.45 -26.41
CA MET A 258 17.34 13.85 -26.61
C MET A 258 17.42 12.87 -27.79
N TYR A 259 16.30 12.49 -28.39
CA TYR A 259 16.24 11.58 -29.55
C TYR A 259 15.64 12.24 -30.82
N THR A 260 15.52 13.58 -30.84
CA THR A 260 15.27 14.41 -32.02
C THR A 260 16.42 15.39 -32.20
#